data_AF-A0A1G2IRW1-F1
#
_entry.id   AF-A0A1G2IRW1-F1
#
_cell.length_a   1.000
_cell.length_b   1.000
_cell.length_c   1.000
_cell.angle_alpha   90.00
_cell.angle_beta   90.00
_cell.angle_gamma   90.00
#
_symmetry.space_group_name_H-M   'P 1'
#
loop_
_entity.id
_entity.type
_entity.pdbx_description
1 polymer ?
#
loop_
_entity_poly.entity_id
_entity_poly.type
_entity_poly.pdbx_seq_one_letter_code
_entity_poly.pdbx_strand_id
1 'polypeptide(L)'
;MTTEEIWELYLQGKIEVAEAVATNELSMVASLSIKQALHAILAWCAYRRKEYDEALIEIAGAGDNQRACECHAYVFAYAKGYEDDVKFLALVREHLIGNINASNALVIRARMPDSVVEHEQVWRMAESFAEGADVSKHDVSLANLLHNCARFFLDKACNRRDLTFSLGLIEVALAHYGEVSNWHHRAAANFWKSHILEKLTAIPDAFAAAALSLSLWECQCAMEKKTAPFLDKLESVRARVVDLAEKLVEFAKRAHA
;
A
#
# COMPACT_ATOMS: atom_id res chain seq x y z
N MET A 1 19.38 -23.26 -4.53
CA MET A 1 18.86 -22.34 -3.50
C MET A 1 17.43 -22.74 -3.19
N THR A 2 16.97 -22.63 -1.95
CA THR A 2 15.59 -22.95 -1.57
C THR A 2 14.62 -21.85 -2.02
N THR A 3 13.33 -22.16 -2.14
CA THR A 3 12.30 -21.17 -2.49
C THR A 3 12.21 -20.03 -1.48
N GLU A 4 12.48 -20.30 -0.20
CA GLU A 4 12.46 -19.27 0.85
C GLU A 4 13.67 -18.34 0.78
N GLU A 5 14.85 -18.87 0.48
CA GLU A 5 16.05 -18.03 0.25
C GLU A 5 15.88 -17.12 -0.98
N ILE A 6 15.22 -17.61 -2.03
CA ILE A 6 14.92 -16.81 -3.22
C ILE A 6 13.87 -15.74 -2.89
N TRP A 7 12.84 -16.10 -2.11
CA TRP A 7 11.83 -15.14 -1.65
C TRP A 7 12.45 -14.02 -0.79
N GLU A 8 13.43 -14.36 0.05
CA GLU A 8 14.16 -13.38 0.84
C GLU A 8 14.94 -12.37 -0.04
N LEU A 9 15.50 -12.80 -1.19
CA LEU A 9 16.08 -11.88 -2.17
C LEU A 9 15.04 -10.92 -2.74
N TYR A 10 13.84 -11.42 -3.05
CA TYR A 10 12.72 -10.60 -3.51
C TYR A 10 12.32 -9.55 -2.46
N LEU A 11 12.17 -9.96 -1.20
CA LEU A 11 11.82 -9.06 -0.09
C LEU A 11 12.88 -7.98 0.14
N GLN A 12 14.16 -8.30 -0.08
CA GLN A 12 15.26 -7.34 -0.05
C GLN A 12 15.30 -6.37 -1.26
N GLY A 13 14.35 -6.49 -2.20
CA GLY A 13 14.28 -5.66 -3.39
C GLY A 13 15.30 -6.02 -4.47
N LYS A 14 15.99 -7.17 -4.36
CA LYS A 14 16.91 -7.68 -5.39
C LYS A 14 16.13 -8.43 -6.47
N ILE A 15 15.20 -7.73 -7.12
CA ILE A 15 14.18 -8.32 -7.99
C ILE A 15 14.80 -9.11 -9.13
N GLU A 16 15.79 -8.55 -9.83
CA GLU A 16 16.44 -9.17 -10.98
C GLU A 16 17.25 -10.42 -10.56
N VAL A 17 17.84 -10.40 -9.36
CA VAL A 17 18.58 -11.55 -8.82
C VAL A 17 17.62 -12.67 -8.43
N ALA A 18 16.54 -12.34 -7.73
CA ALA A 18 15.51 -13.31 -7.34
C ALA A 18 14.90 -13.98 -8.57
N GLU A 19 14.59 -13.20 -9.62
CA GLU A 19 14.06 -13.68 -10.87
C GLU A 19 15.02 -14.61 -11.61
N ALA A 20 16.29 -14.21 -11.77
CA ALA A 20 17.29 -15.02 -12.44
C ALA A 20 17.53 -16.36 -11.73
N VAL A 21 17.60 -16.35 -10.39
CA VAL A 21 17.76 -17.58 -9.60
C VAL A 21 16.50 -18.44 -9.69
N ALA A 22 15.30 -17.86 -9.56
CA ALA A 22 14.04 -18.60 -9.66
C ALA A 22 13.89 -19.30 -11.02
N THR A 23 14.22 -18.60 -12.11
CA THR A 23 14.18 -19.14 -13.48
C THR A 23 15.14 -20.32 -13.64
N ASN A 24 16.37 -20.17 -13.15
CA ASN A 24 17.36 -21.24 -13.22
C ASN A 24 16.92 -22.48 -12.43
N GLU A 25 16.44 -22.31 -11.20
CA GLU A 25 15.97 -23.41 -10.35
C GLU A 25 14.72 -24.11 -10.93
N LEU A 26 13.82 -23.35 -11.56
CA LEU A 26 12.60 -23.88 -12.18
C LEU A 26 12.93 -24.90 -13.30
N SER A 27 14.02 -24.66 -14.03
CA SER A 27 14.48 -25.56 -15.10
C SER A 27 15.05 -26.89 -14.60
N MET A 28 15.49 -26.95 -13.35
CA MET A 28 16.21 -28.10 -12.76
C MET A 28 15.34 -28.95 -11.83
N VAL A 29 14.23 -28.39 -11.34
CA VAL A 29 13.36 -29.03 -10.33
C VAL A 29 12.34 -29.96 -10.98
N ALA A 30 12.16 -31.15 -10.41
CA ALA A 30 11.08 -32.08 -10.80
C ALA A 30 9.81 -31.94 -9.94
N SER A 31 9.93 -31.48 -8.70
CA SER A 31 8.81 -31.39 -7.74
C SER A 31 7.79 -30.33 -8.14
N LEU A 32 6.52 -30.72 -8.29
CA LEU A 32 5.42 -29.82 -8.65
C LEU A 32 5.26 -28.68 -7.64
N SER A 33 5.29 -28.97 -6.33
CA SER A 33 5.10 -27.93 -5.30
C SER A 33 6.21 -26.88 -5.31
N ILE A 34 7.45 -27.30 -5.60
CA ILE A 34 8.59 -26.38 -5.74
C ILE A 34 8.45 -25.56 -7.03
N LYS A 35 8.04 -26.18 -8.14
CA LYS A 35 7.75 -25.42 -9.39
C LYS A 35 6.69 -24.36 -9.16
N GLN A 36 5.59 -24.72 -8.50
CA GLN A 36 4.51 -23.79 -8.18
C GLN A 36 4.97 -22.62 -7.32
N ALA A 37 5.82 -22.88 -6.31
CA ALA A 37 6.40 -21.85 -5.47
C ALA A 37 7.36 -20.93 -6.25
N LEU A 38 8.16 -21.48 -7.17
CA LEU A 38 9.05 -20.70 -8.03
C LEU A 38 8.28 -19.80 -9.01
N HIS A 39 7.23 -20.33 -9.65
CA HIS A 39 6.30 -19.54 -10.45
C HIS A 39 5.64 -18.41 -9.65
N ALA A 40 5.25 -18.67 -8.39
CA ALA A 40 4.70 -17.62 -7.53
C ALA A 40 5.71 -16.49 -7.24
N ILE A 41 7.00 -16.80 -7.12
CA ILE A 41 8.06 -15.80 -6.97
C ILE A 41 8.23 -14.99 -8.27
N LEU A 42 8.27 -15.67 -9.42
CA LEU A 42 8.38 -15.04 -10.74
C LEU A 42 7.21 -14.09 -11.01
N ALA A 43 5.99 -14.49 -10.64
CA ALA A 43 4.81 -13.62 -10.74
C ALA A 43 4.99 -12.29 -9.99
N TRP A 44 5.51 -12.35 -8.77
CA TRP A 44 5.79 -11.16 -7.97
C TRP A 44 6.94 -10.32 -8.55
N CYS A 45 7.96 -10.93 -9.15
CA CYS A 45 9.01 -10.20 -9.87
C CYS A 45 8.45 -9.44 -11.08
N ALA A 46 7.69 -10.12 -11.94
CA ALA A 46 7.02 -9.52 -13.10
C ALA A 46 6.05 -8.39 -12.67
N TYR A 47 5.26 -8.61 -11.61
CA TYR A 47 4.40 -7.58 -11.03
C TYR A 47 5.19 -6.34 -10.61
N ARG A 48 6.35 -6.49 -9.96
CA ARG A 48 7.19 -5.36 -9.53
C ARG A 48 7.77 -4.58 -10.71
N ARG A 49 8.03 -5.24 -11.83
CA ARG A 49 8.40 -4.62 -13.12
C ARG A 49 7.21 -3.99 -13.85
N LYS A 50 5.98 -4.17 -13.34
CA LYS A 50 4.70 -3.76 -13.95
C LYS A 50 4.37 -4.50 -15.25
N GLU A 51 4.89 -5.71 -15.39
CA GLU A 51 4.67 -6.58 -16.54
C GLU A 51 3.53 -7.54 -16.20
N TYR A 52 2.30 -7.02 -16.22
CA TYR A 52 1.15 -7.73 -15.66
C TYR A 52 0.73 -8.96 -16.45
N ASP A 53 0.87 -8.96 -17.78
CA ASP A 53 0.62 -10.16 -18.60
C ASP A 53 1.56 -11.31 -18.22
N GLU A 54 2.85 -11.01 -18.04
CA GLU A 54 3.84 -11.98 -17.60
C GLU A 54 3.53 -12.47 -16.18
N ALA A 55 3.16 -11.56 -15.27
CA ALA A 55 2.72 -11.94 -13.94
C ALA A 55 1.54 -12.92 -13.97
N LEU A 56 0.57 -12.73 -14.86
CA LEU A 56 -0.59 -13.63 -15.02
C LEU A 56 -0.21 -15.00 -15.58
N ILE A 57 0.75 -15.06 -16.52
CA ILE A 57 1.30 -16.32 -17.02
C ILE A 57 1.95 -17.10 -15.87
N GLU A 58 2.77 -16.43 -15.06
CA GLU A 58 3.44 -17.03 -13.91
C GLU A 58 2.45 -17.43 -12.80
N ILE A 59 1.41 -16.63 -12.55
CA ILE A 59 0.30 -16.98 -11.63
C ILE A 59 -0.38 -18.28 -12.09
N ALA A 60 -0.64 -18.44 -13.40
CA ALA A 60 -1.23 -19.66 -13.93
C ALA A 60 -0.29 -20.87 -13.73
N GLY A 61 1.03 -20.69 -13.90
CA GLY A 61 2.04 -21.72 -13.62
C GLY A 61 2.13 -22.10 -12.14
N ALA A 62 1.79 -21.18 -11.24
CA ALA A 62 1.82 -21.40 -9.80
C ALA A 62 0.59 -22.18 -9.25
N GLY A 63 -0.51 -22.23 -10.00
CA GLY A 63 -1.76 -22.86 -9.56
C GLY A 63 -2.29 -22.24 -8.27
N ASP A 64 -2.71 -23.09 -7.31
CA ASP A 64 -3.29 -22.65 -6.02
C ASP A 64 -2.24 -22.22 -4.98
N ASN A 65 -1.03 -21.87 -5.42
CA ASN A 65 0.00 -21.38 -4.49
C ASN A 65 -0.47 -20.06 -3.85
N GLN A 66 -0.48 -20.01 -2.52
CA GLN A 66 -0.98 -18.85 -1.77
C GLN A 66 -0.30 -17.53 -2.18
N ARG A 67 1.03 -17.51 -2.41
CA ARG A 67 1.74 -16.30 -2.83
C ARG A 67 1.31 -15.83 -4.22
N ALA A 68 0.98 -16.75 -5.13
CA ALA A 68 0.46 -16.41 -6.45
C ALA A 68 -0.97 -15.86 -6.36
N CYS A 69 -1.82 -16.44 -5.51
CA CYS A 69 -3.15 -15.88 -5.23
C CYS A 69 -3.04 -14.45 -4.68
N GLU A 70 -2.11 -14.20 -3.75
CA GLU A 70 -1.83 -12.85 -3.26
C GLU A 70 -1.37 -11.92 -4.39
N CYS A 71 -0.44 -12.35 -5.25
CA CYS A 71 0.00 -11.56 -6.40
C CYS A 71 -1.17 -11.22 -7.34
N HIS A 72 -2.05 -12.19 -7.59
CA HIS A 72 -3.22 -12.02 -8.46
C HIS A 72 -4.18 -10.97 -7.91
N ALA A 73 -4.40 -10.95 -6.59
CA ALA A 73 -5.17 -9.90 -5.92
C ALA A 73 -4.58 -8.50 -6.17
N TYR A 74 -3.25 -8.36 -6.13
CA TYR A 74 -2.57 -7.08 -6.42
C TYR A 74 -2.63 -6.68 -7.90
N VAL A 75 -2.61 -7.65 -8.83
CA VAL A 75 -2.84 -7.38 -10.26
C VAL A 75 -4.26 -6.82 -10.45
N PHE A 76 -5.29 -7.47 -9.91
CA PHE A 76 -6.67 -6.94 -9.95
C PHE A 76 -6.82 -5.54 -9.36
N ALA A 77 -6.03 -5.23 -8.32
CA ALA A 77 -6.13 -3.95 -7.63
C ALA A 77 -5.42 -2.79 -8.35
N TYR A 78 -4.39 -3.04 -9.15
CA TYR A 78 -3.53 -2.00 -9.74
C TYR A 78 -3.45 -1.99 -11.27
N ALA A 79 -3.68 -3.12 -11.94
CA ALA A 79 -3.46 -3.25 -13.37
C ALA A 79 -4.70 -2.81 -14.17
N LYS A 80 -4.60 -1.64 -14.81
CA LYS A 80 -5.66 -1.13 -15.68
C LYS A 80 -5.89 -2.08 -16.86
N GLY A 81 -7.14 -2.44 -17.11
CA GLY A 81 -7.55 -3.40 -18.13
C GLY A 81 -7.78 -4.83 -17.61
N TYR A 82 -7.43 -5.11 -16.35
CA TYR A 82 -7.63 -6.41 -15.71
C TYR A 82 -8.65 -6.34 -14.57
N GLU A 83 -9.32 -5.20 -14.36
CA GLU A 83 -10.28 -5.04 -13.28
C GLU A 83 -11.48 -6.00 -13.44
N ASP A 84 -11.64 -6.95 -12.52
CA ASP A 84 -12.78 -7.86 -12.45
C ASP A 84 -13.15 -8.08 -10.97
N ASP A 85 -14.03 -7.23 -10.44
CA ASP A 85 -14.40 -7.24 -9.02
C ASP A 85 -15.04 -8.56 -8.60
N VAL A 86 -15.76 -9.24 -9.51
CA VAL A 86 -16.43 -10.50 -9.21
C VAL A 86 -15.39 -11.59 -8.98
N LYS A 87 -14.45 -11.75 -9.92
CA LYS A 87 -13.35 -12.72 -9.76
C LYS A 87 -12.44 -12.35 -8.61
N PHE A 88 -12.20 -11.06 -8.40
CA PHE A 88 -11.36 -10.63 -7.30
C PHE A 88 -11.99 -10.95 -5.94
N LEU A 89 -13.28 -10.62 -5.75
CA LEU A 89 -13.99 -10.96 -4.51
C LEU A 89 -14.10 -12.47 -4.31
N ALA A 90 -14.27 -13.26 -5.37
CA ALA A 90 -14.23 -14.72 -5.29
C ALA A 90 -12.86 -15.22 -4.83
N LEU A 91 -11.77 -14.76 -5.46
CA LEU A 91 -10.39 -15.10 -5.08
C LEU A 91 -10.12 -14.80 -3.60
N VAL A 92 -10.52 -13.62 -3.12
CA VAL A 92 -10.33 -13.22 -1.71
C VAL A 92 -11.12 -14.14 -0.78
N ARG A 93 -12.36 -14.48 -1.12
CA ARG A 93 -13.23 -15.35 -0.29
C ARG A 93 -12.81 -16.82 -0.32
N GLU A 94 -12.31 -17.32 -1.43
CA GLU A 94 -12.01 -18.75 -1.57
C GLU A 94 -10.62 -19.10 -1.04
N HIS A 95 -9.64 -18.20 -1.22
CA HIS A 95 -8.24 -18.53 -1.00
C HIS A 95 -7.53 -17.65 0.02
N LEU A 96 -8.08 -16.47 0.35
CA LEU A 96 -7.34 -15.43 1.07
C LEU A 96 -8.12 -14.79 2.24
N ILE A 97 -9.13 -15.47 2.78
CA ILE A 97 -9.88 -14.97 3.95
C ILE A 97 -8.92 -14.79 5.13
N GLY A 98 -8.98 -13.60 5.76
CA GLY A 98 -8.12 -13.26 6.90
C GLY A 98 -6.66 -12.97 6.51
N ASN A 99 -6.33 -12.97 5.22
CA ASN A 99 -4.99 -12.63 4.75
C ASN A 99 -4.86 -11.11 4.59
N ILE A 100 -3.89 -10.53 5.29
CA ILE A 100 -3.69 -9.08 5.34
C ILE A 100 -3.29 -8.48 3.98
N ASN A 101 -2.53 -9.22 3.16
CA ASN A 101 -2.10 -8.77 1.84
C ASN A 101 -3.28 -8.71 0.86
N ALA A 102 -4.15 -9.72 0.90
CA ALA A 102 -5.36 -9.77 0.09
C ALA A 102 -6.37 -8.69 0.52
N SER A 103 -6.55 -8.51 1.82
CA SER A 103 -7.32 -7.40 2.39
C SER A 103 -6.78 -6.04 1.93
N ASN A 104 -5.47 -5.86 1.94
CA ASN A 104 -4.84 -4.62 1.46
C ASN A 104 -5.15 -4.37 -0.03
N ALA A 105 -4.99 -5.40 -0.88
CA ALA A 105 -5.35 -5.31 -2.29
C ALA A 105 -6.84 -4.99 -2.50
N LEU A 106 -7.72 -5.57 -1.69
CA LEU A 106 -9.17 -5.33 -1.77
C LEU A 106 -9.47 -3.86 -1.50
N VAL A 107 -8.87 -3.30 -0.46
CA VAL A 107 -9.05 -1.88 -0.12
C VAL A 107 -8.45 -0.97 -1.19
N ILE A 108 -7.31 -1.34 -1.77
CA ILE A 108 -6.71 -0.60 -2.89
C ILE A 108 -7.69 -0.48 -4.05
N ARG A 109 -8.31 -1.60 -4.45
CA ARG A 109 -9.35 -1.64 -5.49
C ARG A 109 -10.61 -0.89 -5.06
N ALA A 110 -11.01 -1.01 -3.80
CA ALA A 110 -12.20 -0.37 -3.24
C ALA A 110 -12.22 1.15 -3.42
N ARG A 111 -11.04 1.78 -3.52
CA ARG A 111 -10.91 3.23 -3.77
C ARG A 111 -11.32 3.65 -5.17
N MET A 112 -11.29 2.74 -6.13
CA MET A 112 -11.60 3.07 -7.51
C MET A 112 -13.07 3.49 -7.63
N PRO A 113 -13.40 4.48 -8.49
CA PRO A 113 -14.75 5.01 -8.60
C PRO A 113 -15.80 3.97 -8.98
N ASP A 114 -15.41 2.99 -9.78
CA ASP A 114 -16.24 1.91 -10.32
C ASP A 114 -16.32 0.66 -9.43
N SER A 115 -15.53 0.61 -8.35
CA SER A 115 -15.51 -0.55 -7.47
C SER A 115 -16.84 -0.72 -6.74
N VAL A 116 -17.33 -1.97 -6.71
CA VAL A 116 -18.55 -2.38 -6.00
C VAL A 116 -18.36 -2.64 -4.50
N VAL A 117 -17.12 -2.61 -4.00
CA VAL A 117 -16.81 -2.80 -2.57
C VAL A 117 -17.45 -1.70 -1.70
N GLU A 118 -18.19 -2.11 -0.68
CA GLU A 118 -18.97 -1.22 0.18
C GLU A 118 -18.14 -0.62 1.34
N HIS A 119 -18.55 0.56 1.83
CA HIS A 119 -17.93 1.23 2.97
C HIS A 119 -17.85 0.35 4.22
N GLU A 120 -18.94 -0.34 4.55
CA GLU A 120 -19.03 -1.19 5.74
C GLU A 120 -18.04 -2.36 5.68
N GLN A 121 -17.77 -2.90 4.48
CA GLN A 121 -16.81 -3.98 4.30
C GLN A 121 -15.39 -3.53 4.62
N VAL A 122 -14.99 -2.34 4.15
CA VAL A 122 -13.68 -1.75 4.44
C VAL A 122 -13.56 -1.38 5.93
N TRP A 123 -14.64 -0.88 6.54
CA TRP A 123 -14.70 -0.60 7.98
C TRP A 123 -14.41 -1.85 8.81
N ARG A 124 -15.20 -2.91 8.62
CA ARG A 124 -15.08 -4.16 9.39
C ARG A 124 -13.71 -4.80 9.21
N MET A 125 -13.14 -4.69 8.02
CA MET A 125 -11.78 -5.15 7.75
C MET A 125 -10.76 -4.39 8.61
N ALA A 126 -10.81 -3.06 8.61
CA ALA A 126 -9.92 -2.26 9.44
C ALA A 126 -10.04 -2.58 10.93
N GLU A 127 -11.26 -2.75 11.46
CA GLU A 127 -11.48 -3.15 12.85
C GLU A 127 -10.89 -4.52 13.15
N SER A 128 -11.20 -5.54 12.35
CA SER A 128 -10.78 -6.92 12.61
C SER A 128 -9.26 -7.08 12.71
N PHE A 129 -8.51 -6.34 11.88
CA PHE A 129 -7.04 -6.39 11.91
C PHE A 129 -6.45 -5.48 12.99
N ALA A 130 -7.12 -4.40 13.37
CA ALA A 130 -6.66 -3.50 14.43
C ALA A 130 -6.89 -4.06 15.85
N GLU A 131 -8.00 -4.78 16.09
CA GLU A 131 -8.34 -5.32 17.42
C GLU A 131 -7.33 -6.36 17.94
N GLY A 132 -6.66 -7.09 17.05
CA GLY A 132 -5.64 -8.08 17.39
C GLY A 132 -4.20 -7.58 17.34
N ALA A 133 -4.00 -6.29 17.04
CA ALA A 133 -2.69 -5.76 16.71
C ALA A 133 -1.89 -5.30 17.93
N ASP A 134 -0.63 -5.75 17.99
CA ASP A 134 0.35 -5.23 18.94
C ASP A 134 1.22 -4.20 18.22
N VAL A 135 1.03 -2.92 18.56
CA VAL A 135 1.74 -1.79 17.96
C VAL A 135 3.25 -1.89 18.13
N SER A 136 3.73 -2.53 19.20
CA SER A 136 5.16 -2.71 19.47
C SER A 136 5.87 -3.61 18.45
N LYS A 137 5.11 -4.38 17.67
CA LYS A 137 5.66 -5.26 16.62
C LYS A 137 5.99 -4.53 15.32
N HIS A 138 5.60 -3.27 15.18
CA HIS A 138 5.82 -2.45 13.99
C HIS A 138 5.47 -3.17 12.67
N ASP A 139 4.30 -3.79 12.63
CA ASP A 139 3.81 -4.56 11.49
C ASP A 139 3.51 -3.65 10.27
N VAL A 140 4.43 -3.67 9.29
CA VAL A 140 4.33 -2.88 8.06
C VAL A 140 3.14 -3.30 7.19
N SER A 141 2.78 -4.57 7.18
CA SER A 141 1.65 -5.07 6.39
C SER A 141 0.33 -4.54 6.95
N LEU A 142 0.20 -4.54 8.28
CA LEU A 142 -0.94 -3.91 8.95
C LEU A 142 -0.98 -2.41 8.75
N ALA A 143 0.17 -1.74 8.90
CA ALA A 143 0.27 -0.30 8.64
C ALA A 143 -0.19 0.05 7.21
N ASN A 144 0.22 -0.74 6.21
CA ASN A 144 -0.19 -0.58 4.82
C ASN A 144 -1.70 -0.77 4.63
N LEU A 145 -2.30 -1.79 5.25
CA LEU A 145 -3.76 -1.99 5.22
C LEU A 145 -4.49 -0.78 5.80
N LEU A 146 -4.15 -0.37 7.02
CA LEU A 146 -4.81 0.74 7.71
C LEU A 146 -4.64 2.07 6.97
N HIS A 147 -3.45 2.32 6.42
CA HIS A 147 -3.19 3.47 5.55
C HIS A 147 -4.08 3.44 4.29
N ASN A 148 -4.20 2.29 3.61
CA ASN A 148 -5.07 2.19 2.44
C ASN A 148 -6.56 2.32 2.83
N CYS A 149 -6.98 1.81 3.99
CA CYS A 149 -8.33 2.04 4.53
C CYS A 149 -8.57 3.53 4.78
N ALA A 150 -7.63 4.21 5.43
CA ALA A 150 -7.71 5.66 5.65
C ALA A 150 -7.90 6.40 4.32
N ARG A 151 -7.13 6.04 3.30
CA ARG A 151 -7.26 6.64 1.97
C ARG A 151 -8.62 6.35 1.32
N PHE A 152 -9.16 5.14 1.46
CA PHE A 152 -10.52 4.83 1.03
C PHE A 152 -11.57 5.76 1.67
N PHE A 153 -11.54 5.93 2.98
CA PHE A 153 -12.48 6.82 3.67
C PHE A 153 -12.25 8.29 3.36
N LEU A 154 -11.03 8.71 2.99
CA LEU A 154 -10.75 10.07 2.50
C LEU A 154 -11.35 10.31 1.11
N ASP A 155 -11.14 9.36 0.20
CA ASP A 155 -11.52 9.44 -1.21
C ASP A 155 -13.05 9.32 -1.37
N LYS A 156 -13.69 8.46 -0.56
CA LYS A 156 -15.13 8.18 -0.61
C LYS A 156 -15.93 8.75 0.57
N ALA A 157 -15.37 9.67 1.35
CA ALA A 157 -16.02 10.28 2.51
C ALA A 157 -17.44 10.77 2.17
N CYS A 158 -18.44 10.25 2.88
CA CYS A 158 -19.83 10.70 2.75
C CYS A 158 -20.17 11.77 3.79
N ASN A 159 -19.43 11.83 4.90
CA ASN A 159 -19.67 12.74 6.01
C ASN A 159 -18.38 13.02 6.82
N ARG A 160 -18.49 13.90 7.83
CA ARG A 160 -17.37 14.24 8.72
C ARG A 160 -16.88 13.05 9.57
N ARG A 161 -17.76 12.11 9.94
CA ARG A 161 -17.40 10.91 10.70
C ARG A 161 -16.45 10.01 9.91
N ASP A 162 -16.66 9.85 8.61
CA ASP A 162 -15.76 9.07 7.74
C ASP A 162 -14.35 9.69 7.71
N LEU A 163 -14.27 11.02 7.65
CA LEU A 163 -12.99 11.74 7.71
C LEU A 163 -12.30 11.60 9.07
N THR A 164 -13.05 11.65 10.18
CA THR A 164 -12.49 11.41 11.51
C THR A 164 -12.02 9.96 11.67
N PHE A 165 -12.75 8.99 11.13
CA PHE A 165 -12.35 7.58 11.12
C PHE A 165 -11.08 7.39 10.28
N SER A 166 -11.03 7.99 9.08
CA SER A 166 -9.84 8.04 8.23
C SER A 166 -8.61 8.59 8.96
N LEU A 167 -8.79 9.67 9.74
CA LEU A 167 -7.74 10.23 10.57
C LEU A 167 -7.28 9.23 11.64
N GLY A 168 -8.21 8.58 12.36
CA GLY A 168 -7.85 7.56 13.35
C GLY A 168 -7.03 6.41 12.76
N LEU A 169 -7.45 5.91 11.59
CA LEU A 169 -6.73 4.85 10.88
C LEU A 169 -5.31 5.25 10.46
N ILE A 170 -5.12 6.49 10.01
CA ILE A 170 -3.79 6.94 9.58
C ILE A 170 -2.83 7.16 10.75
N GLU A 171 -3.32 7.56 11.92
CA GLU A 171 -2.51 7.64 13.15
C GLU A 171 -2.06 6.24 13.59
N VAL A 172 -2.97 5.26 13.56
CA VAL A 172 -2.65 3.87 13.91
C VAL A 172 -1.64 3.29 12.92
N ALA A 173 -1.82 3.55 11.61
CA ALA A 173 -0.84 3.16 10.59
C ALA A 173 0.54 3.77 10.85
N LEU A 174 0.60 5.06 11.19
CA LEU A 174 1.86 5.74 11.54
C LEU A 174 2.55 5.10 12.74
N ALA A 175 1.80 4.71 13.77
CA ALA A 175 2.34 4.02 14.94
C ALA A 175 2.95 2.64 14.57
N HIS A 176 2.29 1.89 13.69
CA HIS A 176 2.82 0.62 13.19
C HIS A 176 4.01 0.76 12.23
N TYR A 177 4.11 1.83 11.45
CA TYR A 177 5.31 2.08 10.66
C TYR A 177 6.57 2.37 11.53
N GLY A 178 6.37 2.77 12.79
CA GLY A 178 7.43 3.07 13.75
C GLY A 178 8.04 4.46 13.58
N GLU A 179 9.02 4.79 14.43
CA GLU A 179 9.57 6.15 14.51
C GLU A 179 10.88 6.37 13.75
N VAL A 180 11.63 5.29 13.47
CA VAL A 180 13.01 5.36 12.93
C VAL A 180 13.21 4.60 11.61
N SER A 181 12.19 3.86 11.16
CA SER A 181 12.20 3.07 9.92
C SER A 181 11.07 3.49 8.97
N ASN A 182 10.98 2.85 7.80
CA ASN A 182 9.86 3.00 6.85
C ASN A 182 9.57 4.45 6.42
N TRP A 183 10.64 5.22 6.19
CA TRP A 183 10.60 6.67 5.94
C TRP A 183 9.62 7.06 4.84
N HIS A 184 9.67 6.40 3.68
CA HIS A 184 8.76 6.67 2.57
C HIS A 184 7.29 6.32 2.87
N HIS A 185 7.02 5.26 3.63
CA HIS A 185 5.66 4.91 4.05
C HIS A 185 5.09 5.94 5.02
N ARG A 186 5.89 6.38 6.00
CA ARG A 186 5.52 7.44 6.95
C ARG A 186 5.34 8.78 6.25
N ALA A 187 6.16 9.07 5.25
CA ALA A 187 6.04 10.27 4.43
C ALA A 187 4.71 10.25 3.66
N ALA A 188 4.36 9.13 3.03
CA ALA A 188 3.08 8.95 2.35
C ALA A 188 1.88 9.07 3.31
N ALA A 189 1.94 8.45 4.49
CA ALA A 189 0.87 8.55 5.49
C ALA A 189 0.67 10.00 5.98
N ASN A 190 1.74 10.74 6.26
CA ASN A 190 1.64 12.16 6.63
C ASN A 190 1.12 13.05 5.49
N PHE A 191 1.45 12.72 4.24
CA PHE A 191 0.89 13.41 3.07
C PHE A 191 -0.64 13.28 3.05
N TRP A 192 -1.17 12.07 3.16
CA TRP A 192 -2.61 11.84 3.17
C TRP A 192 -3.30 12.36 4.44
N LYS A 193 -2.62 12.29 5.60
CA LYS A 193 -3.08 12.94 6.84
C LYS A 193 -3.31 14.44 6.64
N SER A 194 -2.44 15.13 5.89
CA SER A 194 -2.65 16.54 5.55
C SER A 194 -3.93 16.80 4.76
N HIS A 195 -4.32 15.90 3.85
CA HIS A 195 -5.55 16.01 3.08
C HIS A 195 -6.80 15.76 3.95
N ILE A 196 -6.73 14.79 4.86
CA ILE A 196 -7.80 14.51 5.82
C ILE A 196 -8.02 15.72 6.73
N LEU A 197 -6.95 16.24 7.33
CA LEU A 197 -7.00 17.38 8.25
C LEU A 197 -7.51 18.66 7.58
N GLU A 198 -7.11 18.91 6.32
CA GLU A 198 -7.65 20.03 5.57
C GLU A 198 -9.15 19.89 5.33
N LYS A 199 -9.64 18.71 4.90
CA LYS A 199 -11.08 18.46 4.74
C LYS A 199 -11.84 18.59 6.07
N LEU A 200 -11.17 18.31 7.20
CA LEU A 200 -11.69 18.53 8.55
C LEU A 200 -11.58 19.98 9.02
N THR A 201 -11.07 20.89 8.19
CA THR A 201 -10.81 22.32 8.42
C THR A 201 -9.77 22.62 9.50
N ALA A 202 -8.89 21.67 9.83
CA ALA A 202 -7.79 21.81 10.77
C ALA A 202 -6.51 22.27 10.04
N ILE A 203 -6.52 23.51 9.52
CA ILE A 203 -5.46 24.03 8.64
C ILE A 203 -4.06 24.01 9.26
N PRO A 204 -3.84 24.43 10.53
CA PRO A 204 -2.51 24.35 11.15
C PRO A 204 -1.96 22.92 11.22
N ASP A 205 -2.80 21.96 11.60
CA ASP A 205 -2.41 20.55 11.72
C ASP A 205 -2.15 19.92 10.34
N ALA A 206 -2.97 20.29 9.34
CA ALA A 206 -2.77 19.88 7.95
C ALA A 206 -1.41 20.34 7.42
N PHE A 207 -1.04 21.60 7.68
CA PHE A 207 0.27 22.15 7.31
C PHE A 207 1.40 21.41 8.00
N ALA A 208 1.30 21.18 9.31
CA ALA A 208 2.31 20.43 10.08
C ALA A 208 2.51 19.01 9.52
N ALA A 209 1.43 18.31 9.19
CA ALA A 209 1.51 16.98 8.57
C ALA A 209 2.18 17.01 7.18
N ALA A 210 1.85 17.98 6.34
CA ALA A 210 2.47 18.13 5.02
C ALA A 210 3.98 18.47 5.13
N ALA A 211 4.35 19.34 6.07
CA ALA A 211 5.75 19.68 6.32
C ALA A 211 6.56 18.48 6.85
N LEU A 212 5.98 17.66 7.73
CA LEU A 212 6.60 16.42 8.18
C LEU A 212 6.76 15.41 7.02
N SER A 213 5.73 15.28 6.17
CA SER A 213 5.82 14.47 4.95
C SER A 213 6.96 14.92 4.05
N LEU A 214 7.13 16.23 3.86
CA LEU A 214 8.20 16.81 3.04
C LEU A 214 9.57 16.41 3.58
N SER A 215 9.81 16.63 4.88
CA SER A 215 11.07 16.29 5.53
C SER A 215 11.41 14.81 5.39
N LEU A 216 10.44 13.91 5.57
CA LEU A 216 10.65 12.47 5.44
C LEU A 216 10.98 12.05 4.00
N TRP A 217 10.33 12.65 2.98
CA TRP A 217 10.66 12.40 1.58
C TRP A 217 12.04 12.95 1.19
N GLU A 218 12.44 14.10 1.73
CA GLU A 218 13.79 14.63 1.52
C GLU A 218 14.86 13.71 2.11
N CYS A 219 14.63 13.16 3.30
CA CYS A 219 15.50 12.15 3.89
C CYS A 219 15.57 10.88 3.05
N GLN A 220 14.43 10.33 2.59
CA GLN A 220 14.40 9.16 1.72
C GLN A 220 15.21 9.39 0.42
N CYS A 221 15.02 10.54 -0.23
CA CYS A 221 15.74 10.91 -1.46
C CYS A 221 17.24 11.15 -1.24
N ALA A 222 17.67 11.47 -0.02
CA ALA A 222 19.07 11.61 0.33
C ALA A 222 19.73 10.24 0.59
N MET A 223 18.98 9.27 1.13
CA MET A 223 19.47 7.93 1.45
C MET A 223 19.56 7.01 0.24
N GLU A 224 18.54 7.00 -0.62
CA GLU A 224 18.51 6.20 -1.84
C GLU A 224 18.83 7.08 -3.04
N LYS A 225 19.63 6.58 -4.00
CA LYS A 225 19.99 7.32 -5.24
C LYS A 225 18.73 7.72 -6.00
N LYS A 226 18.20 8.91 -5.70
CA LYS A 226 17.13 9.68 -6.37
C LYS A 226 16.46 8.95 -7.54
N THR A 227 15.61 7.97 -7.23
CA THR A 227 14.81 7.33 -8.28
C THR A 227 13.75 8.34 -8.74
N ALA A 228 13.44 8.35 -10.05
CA ALA A 228 12.43 9.26 -10.60
C ALA A 228 11.08 9.20 -9.83
N PRO A 229 10.56 8.03 -9.42
CA PRO A 229 9.32 7.95 -8.66
C PRO A 229 9.37 8.68 -7.31
N PHE A 230 10.50 8.69 -6.60
CA PHE A 230 10.61 9.40 -5.33
C PHE A 230 10.69 10.91 -5.52
N LEU A 231 11.35 11.36 -6.59
CA LEU A 231 11.39 12.79 -6.94
C LEU A 231 9.98 13.31 -7.28
N ASP A 232 9.18 12.55 -8.03
CA ASP A 232 7.79 12.94 -8.36
C ASP A 232 6.92 13.08 -7.10
N LYS A 233 7.11 12.18 -6.12
CA LYS A 233 6.43 12.27 -4.82
C LYS A 233 6.89 13.46 -4.01
N LEU A 234 8.19 13.74 -3.98
CA LEU A 234 8.74 14.90 -3.30
C LEU A 234 8.15 16.21 -3.86
N GLU A 235 8.09 16.36 -5.18
CA GLU A 235 7.50 17.56 -5.81
C GLU A 235 5.99 17.70 -5.52
N SER A 236 5.25 16.58 -5.52
CA SER A 236 3.83 16.58 -5.14
C SER A 236 3.63 17.10 -3.70
N VAL A 237 4.52 16.70 -2.78
CA VAL A 237 4.45 17.13 -1.37
C VAL A 237 4.89 18.58 -1.21
N ARG A 238 5.89 19.05 -1.98
CA ARG A 238 6.30 20.47 -2.01
C ARG A 238 5.15 21.38 -2.42
N ALA A 239 4.46 21.04 -3.51
CA ALA A 239 3.29 21.80 -3.97
C ALA A 239 2.21 21.87 -2.88
N ARG A 240 1.99 20.76 -2.17
CA ARG A 240 1.03 20.69 -1.06
C ARG A 240 1.42 21.57 0.14
N VAL A 241 2.70 21.62 0.50
CA VAL A 241 3.19 22.50 1.58
C VAL A 241 2.98 23.98 1.23
N VAL A 242 3.26 24.36 -0.02
CA VAL A 242 3.04 25.74 -0.49
C VAL A 242 1.55 26.12 -0.42
N ASP A 243 0.67 25.29 -0.96
CA ASP A 243 -0.79 25.48 -0.91
C ASP A 243 -1.31 25.64 0.54
N LEU A 244 -0.85 24.79 1.45
CA LEU A 244 -1.25 24.88 2.86
C LEU A 244 -0.64 26.07 3.59
N ALA A 245 0.56 26.53 3.21
CA ALA A 245 1.17 27.74 3.79
C ALA A 245 0.32 28.98 3.48
N GLU A 246 -0.18 29.10 2.24
CA GLU A 246 -1.07 30.19 1.84
C GLU A 246 -2.37 30.17 2.65
N LYS A 247 -2.99 28.98 2.76
CA LYS A 247 -4.21 28.78 3.58
C LYS A 247 -3.98 29.06 5.07
N LEU A 248 -2.80 28.74 5.59
CA LEU A 248 -2.44 29.02 6.99
C LEU A 248 -2.34 30.54 7.26
N VAL A 249 -1.77 31.30 6.32
CA VAL A 249 -1.74 32.77 6.41
C VAL A 249 -3.16 33.35 6.41
N GLU A 250 -4.04 32.86 5.53
CA GLU A 250 -5.45 33.28 5.54
C GLU A 250 -6.17 32.92 6.83
N PHE A 251 -5.97 31.70 7.32
CA PHE A 251 -6.53 31.24 8.59
C PHE A 251 -6.10 32.15 9.74
N ALA A 252 -4.80 32.48 9.82
CA ALA A 252 -4.26 33.38 10.84
C ALA A 252 -4.88 34.78 10.76
N LYS A 253 -5.05 35.33 9.55
CA LYS A 253 -5.72 36.64 9.36
C LYS A 253 -7.15 36.65 9.90
N ARG A 254 -7.92 35.58 9.65
CA ARG A 254 -9.31 35.45 10.14
C ARG A 254 -9.40 35.28 11.66
N ALA A 255 -8.42 34.62 12.27
CA ALA A 255 -8.40 34.42 13.72
C ALA A 255 -8.10 35.70 14.52
N HIS A 256 -7.51 36.72 13.88
CA HIS A 256 -7.14 38.00 14.49
C HIS A 256 -8.05 39.17 14.03
N ALA A 257 -9.08 38.89 13.24
CA ALA A 257 -10.09 39.85 12.78
C ALA A 257 -11.33 39.78 13.68
#